data_AF-A0A349CT71-F1
#
_entry.id   AF-A0A349CT71-F1
#
_cell.length_a   1.000
_cell.length_b   1.000
_cell.length_c   1.000
_cell.angle_alpha   90.00
_cell.angle_beta   90.00
_cell.angle_gamma   90.00
#
_symmetry.space_group_name_H-M   'P 1'
#
loop_
_entity.id
_entity.type
_entity.pdbx_description
1 polymer ?
#
loop_
_entity_poly.entity_id
_entity_poly.type
_entity_poly.pdbx_seq_one_letter_code
_entity_poly.pdbx_strand_id
1 'polypeptide(L)' 'VVAMGPNLRIAPAHLPDSMRVRLQRLYPKAKLVANGDALVVPLPTAGGAALADADLLSWVGQLLDQLWPLAAETEKAAVS' A
#
# COMPACT_ATOMS: atom_id res chain seq x y z
N VAL A 1 -10.29 -2.52 0.97
CA VAL A 1 -9.66 -1.88 -0.22
C VAL A 1 -10.64 -1.94 -1.39
N VAL A 2 -10.61 -0.97 -2.31
CA VAL A 2 -11.51 -0.92 -3.47
C VAL A 2 -10.75 -0.41 -4.70
N ALA A 3 -10.87 -1.08 -5.84
CA ALA A 3 -10.37 -0.56 -7.12
C ALA A 3 -11.33 0.51 -7.68
N MET A 4 -10.80 1.66 -8.07
CA MET A 4 -11.54 2.77 -8.64
C MET A 4 -10.81 3.28 -9.90
N GLY A 5 -11.23 2.79 -11.06
CA GLY A 5 -10.53 3.04 -12.32
C GLY A 5 -9.06 2.58 -12.23
N PRO A 6 -8.07 3.41 -12.57
CA PRO A 6 -6.66 3.03 -12.56
C PRO A 6 -6.03 3.04 -11.15
N ASN A 7 -6.80 3.25 -10.08
CA ASN A 7 -6.27 3.39 -8.73
C ASN A 7 -6.88 2.38 -7.76
N LEU A 8 -6.08 1.97 -6.78
CA LEU A 8 -6.54 1.31 -5.57
C LEU A 8 -6.78 2.35 -4.48
N ARG A 9 -7.98 2.32 -3.87
CA ARG A 9 -8.33 3.12 -2.68
C ARG A 9 -8.35 2.24 -1.44
N ILE A 10 -7.70 2.70 -0.38
CA ILE A 10 -7.63 2.06 0.93
C ILE A 10 -8.18 3.04 1.95
N ALA A 11 -9.17 2.61 2.73
CA ALA A 11 -9.75 3.38 3.83
C ALA A 11 -10.26 2.41 4.91
N PRO A 12 -10.09 2.73 6.21
CA PRO A 12 -9.30 3.85 6.72
C PRO A 12 -7.79 3.65 6.48
N ALA A 13 -7.04 4.74 6.30
CA ALA A 13 -5.61 4.71 5.99
C ALA A 13 -4.76 5.44 7.05
N HIS A 14 -5.01 5.14 8.33
CA HIS A 14 -4.29 5.76 9.44
C HIS A 14 -2.86 5.20 9.49
N LEU A 15 -1.92 5.97 8.94
CA LEU A 15 -0.50 5.63 8.90
C LEU A 15 0.31 6.53 9.85
N PRO A 16 1.19 5.95 10.68
CA PRO A 16 2.23 6.69 11.39
C PRO A 16 3.13 7.47 10.41
N ASP A 17 3.77 8.55 10.86
CA ASP A 17 4.62 9.39 9.99
C ASP A 17 5.74 8.60 9.31
N SER A 18 6.38 7.67 10.04
CA SER A 18 7.41 6.78 9.49
C SER A 18 6.89 5.94 8.31
N MET A 19 5.65 5.45 8.40
CA MET A 19 4.98 4.70 7.35
C MET A 19 4.57 5.57 6.18
N ARG A 20 4.20 6.84 6.41
CA ARG A 20 3.95 7.80 5.31
C ARG A 20 5.23 8.08 4.51
N VAL A 21 6.37 8.22 5.18
CA VAL A 21 7.67 8.38 4.50
C VAL A 21 8.05 7.11 3.74
N ARG A 22 7.81 5.92 4.31
CA ARG A 22 8.01 4.64 3.60
C ARG A 22 7.13 4.52 2.36
N LEU A 23 5.83 4.83 2.49
CA LEU A 23 4.88 4.85 1.40
C LEU A 23 5.38 5.73 0.25
N GLN A 24 5.81 6.97 0.53
CA GLN A 24 6.27 7.87 -0.52
C GLN A 24 7.58 7.42 -1.18
N ARG A 25 8.43 6.67 -0.49
CA ARG A 25 9.61 6.05 -1.08
C ARG A 25 9.27 4.89 -2.01
N LEU A 26 8.35 4.01 -1.60
CA LEU A 26 7.97 2.81 -2.37
C LEU A 26 6.98 3.12 -3.50
N TYR A 27 6.08 4.06 -3.27
CA TYR A 27 4.99 4.42 -4.18
C TYR A 27 4.90 5.96 -4.32
N PRO A 28 5.83 6.62 -5.04
CA PRO A 28 5.89 8.09 -5.12
C PRO A 28 4.66 8.77 -5.71
N LYS A 29 3.80 8.01 -6.40
CA LYS A 29 2.54 8.50 -6.98
C LYS A 29 1.34 8.32 -6.05
N ALA A 30 1.54 7.72 -4.88
CA ALA A 30 0.49 7.54 -3.89
C ALA A 30 0.09 8.87 -3.25
N LYS A 31 -1.19 8.99 -2.89
CA LYS A 31 -1.75 10.20 -2.28
C LYS A 31 -2.61 9.84 -1.08
N LEU A 32 -2.37 10.53 0.04
CA LEU A 32 -3.33 10.60 1.12
C LEU A 32 -4.38 11.66 0.76
N VAL A 33 -5.65 11.29 0.90
CA VAL A 33 -6.81 12.13 0.58
C VAL A 33 -7.79 12.08 1.76
N ALA A 34 -8.88 12.85 1.68
CA ALA A 34 -9.86 12.96 2.78
C ALA A 34 -9.16 13.30 4.11
N ASN A 35 -8.34 14.35 4.10
CA ASN A 35 -7.54 14.82 5.25
C ASN A 35 -6.60 13.77 5.87
N GLY A 36 -6.26 12.70 5.13
CA GLY A 36 -5.37 11.64 5.60
C GLY A 36 -6.07 10.32 5.91
N ASP A 37 -7.40 10.27 5.84
CA ASP A 37 -8.18 9.08 6.21
C ASP A 37 -8.22 8.02 5.11
N ALA A 38 -7.82 8.37 3.88
CA ALA A 38 -7.79 7.43 2.78
C ALA A 38 -6.49 7.54 1.96
N LEU A 39 -6.00 6.39 1.51
CA LEU A 39 -4.85 6.25 0.65
C LEU A 39 -5.31 5.88 -0.76
N VAL A 40 -4.77 6.55 -1.76
CA VAL A 40 -4.95 6.24 -3.19
C VAL A 40 -3.58 5.89 -3.77
N VAL A 41 -3.47 4.70 -4.36
CA VAL A 41 -2.25 4.20 -5.01
C VAL A 41 -2.59 3.81 -6.45
N PRO A 42 -1.82 4.22 -7.47
CA PRO A 42 -2.01 3.71 -8.83
C PRO A 42 -1.87 2.18 -8.87
N LEU A 43 -2.76 1.50 -9.59
CA LEU A 43 -2.63 0.08 -9.83
C LEU A 43 -1.38 -0.22 -10.67
N PRO A 44 -0.63 -1.29 -10.36
CA PRO A 44 0.52 -1.69 -11.16
C PRO A 44 0.08 -2.17 -12.54
N THR A 45 0.98 -2.02 -13.50
CA THR A 45 0.81 -2.54 -14.85
C THR A 45 2.05 -3.35 -15.24
N ALA A 46 1.85 -4.45 -15.97
CA ALA A 46 2.93 -5.19 -16.61
C ALA A 46 2.97 -4.81 -18.10
N GLY A 47 4.02 -4.08 -18.53
CA GLY A 47 4.15 -3.65 -19.92
C GLY A 47 3.02 -2.74 -20.43
N GLY A 48 2.38 -1.97 -19.53
CA GLY A 48 1.24 -1.09 -19.86
C GLY A 48 -0.12 -1.77 -19.82
N ALA A 49 -0.18 -3.09 -19.62
CA ALA A 49 -1.42 -3.82 -19.38
C ALA A 49 -1.68 -4.00 -17.88
N ALA A 50 -2.95 -4.15 -17.50
CA ALA A 50 -3.33 -4.53 -16.13
C ALA A 50 -2.73 -5.90 -15.77
N LEU A 51 -2.40 -6.09 -14.49
CA LEU A 51 -2.00 -7.40 -13.99
C LEU A 51 -3.14 -8.42 -14.09
N ALA A 52 -2.81 -9.70 -14.20
CA ALA A 52 -3.76 -10.78 -14.01
C ALA A 52 -4.25 -10.81 -12.55
N ASP A 53 -5.44 -11.38 -12.31
CA ASP A 53 -6.10 -11.33 -10.99
C ASP A 53 -5.21 -11.85 -9.85
N ALA A 54 -4.52 -12.98 -10.05
CA ALA A 54 -3.65 -13.56 -9.03
C ALA A 54 -2.44 -12.68 -8.71
N ASP A 55 -1.85 -12.05 -9.72
CA ASP A 55 -0.71 -11.15 -9.57
C ASP A 55 -1.14 -9.84 -8.90
N LEU A 56 -2.33 -9.34 -9.25
CA LEU A 56 -2.91 -8.17 -8.62
C LEU A 56 -3.18 -8.42 -7.13
N LEU A 57 -3.81 -9.55 -6.79
CA LEU A 57 -4.05 -9.93 -5.40
C LEU A 57 -2.74 -10.05 -4.61
N SER A 58 -1.72 -10.66 -5.20
CA SER A 58 -0.39 -10.79 -4.60
C SER A 58 0.25 -9.43 -4.34
N TRP A 59 0.17 -8.51 -5.30
CA TRP A 59 0.67 -7.15 -5.14
C TRP A 59 -0.09 -6.37 -4.06
N VAL A 60 -1.43 -6.50 -4.01
CA VAL A 60 -2.24 -5.87 -2.95
C VAL A 60 -1.84 -6.41 -1.57
N GLY A 61 -1.62 -7.72 -1.44
CA GLY A 61 -1.13 -8.32 -0.20
C GLY A 61 0.21 -7.72 0.24
N GLN A 62 1.19 -7.69 -0.66
CA GLN A 62 2.52 -7.10 -0.37
C GLN A 62 2.43 -5.63 0.02
N LEU A 63 1.60 -4.84 -0.65
CA LEU A 63 1.37 -3.43 -0.31
C LEU A 63 0.84 -3.30 1.13
N LEU A 64 -0.13 -4.14 1.51
CA LEU A 64 -0.70 -4.11 2.86
C LEU A 64 0.32 -4.52 3.91
N ASP A 65 1.08 -5.59 3.67
CA ASP A 65 2.13 -6.05 4.60
C ASP A 65 3.23 -4.98 4.80
N GLN A 66 3.59 -4.28 3.73
CA GLN A 66 4.59 -3.21 3.80
C GLN A 66 4.12 -1.99 4.59
N LEU A 67 2.81 -1.71 4.61
CA LEU A 67 2.20 -0.51 5.19
C LEU A 67 1.61 -0.74 6.59
N TRP A 68 1.11 -1.94 6.86
CA TRP A 68 0.53 -2.37 8.13
C TRP A 68 1.11 -3.74 8.54
N PRO A 69 2.41 -3.79 8.89
CA PRO A 69 3.03 -5.04 9.31
C PRO A 69 2.33 -5.58 10.56
N LEU A 70 2.11 -6.89 10.59
CA LEU A 70 1.59 -7.57 11.77
C LEU A 70 2.60 -7.44 12.91
N ALA A 71 2.13 -7.10 14.12
CA ALA A 71 2.97 -6.76 15.27
C ALA A 71 4.05 -7.82 15.62
N ALA A 72 3.86 -9.08 15.23
CA ALA A 72 4.84 -10.16 15.43
C ALA A 72 6.18 -9.95 14.68
N GLU A 73 6.21 -9.10 13.65
CA GLU A 73 7.42 -8.85 12.85
C GLU A 73 8.30 -7.72 13.43
N THR A 74 7.74 -6.87 14.30
CA THR A 74 8.50 -5.82 15.00
C THR A 74 9.37 -6.39 16.13
N GLU A 75 8.94 -7.49 16.76
CA GLU A 75 9.71 -8.18 17.80
C GLU A 75 10.95 -8.89 17.22
N LYS A 76 10.85 -9.47 16.02
CA LYS A 76 11.98 -10.16 15.39
C LYS A 76 13.09 -9.20 14.92
N ALA A 77 12.74 -7.97 14.55
CA ALA A 77 13.69 -6.93 14.15
C ALA A 77 14.34 -6.19 15.33
N ALA A 78 13.74 -6.23 16.53
CA ALA A 78 14.29 -5.61 17.74
C ALA A 78 15.29 -6.50 18.49
N VAL A 79 15.39 -7.78 18.11
CA VAL A 79 16.23 -8.81 18.76
C VAL A 79 17.42 -9.26 17.88
N SER A 80 17.64 -8.62 16.72
CA SER A 80 18.76 -8.90 15.82
C SER A 80 19.72 -7.73 15.70
#